data_AF-A0A1V6GQQ6-F1
#
_entry.id   AF-A0A1V6GQQ6-F1
#
_cell.length_a   1.000
_cell.length_b   1.000
_cell.length_c   1.000
_cell.angle_alpha   90.00
_cell.angle_beta   90.00
_cell.angle_gamma   90.00
#
_symmetry.space_group_name_H-M   'P 1'
#
loop_
_entity.id
_entity.type
_entity.pdbx_description
1 polymer ?
#
loop_
_entity_poly.entity_id
_entity_poly.type
_entity_poly.pdbx_seq_one_letter_code
_entity_poly.pdbx_strand_id
1 'polypeptide(L)'
;MRWAPGWKPFVMSMVVLGMSIFPLFDSRAHDAVEHVDEETPVIQARPEDATDSTEVLAGEAQKGDSVEEETHAESFWQRMDRWHDETYVVSHQQVVRMNGWFVPRGEAAEEVPPTRLRISLPCELILEPDDSVSGKFPVEADVEITLPDAERLKVFITTTDPNETAGTPMAERDTSLRVGVAREWLEYISASAGVKARIPPVVYAWVAGGTVWQRGAWRYFPNQKFFWDIEDGDGEITSFVADRWSNPWDIRLISSLKWSRDKMDSDDRAGNGEHGWQWDCGLIFGYARELLREPEVVRFMGGKDLARGVALRLGISGGPWSRDTVSALLLHKGQLRARWLYYFIEPEVQWACDDDWARTITLTCGIEAIFWGGQDR
;
A
#
# COMPACT_ATOMS: atom_id res chain seq x y z
N MET A 1 36.67 -41.92 14.25
CA MET A 1 35.88 -40.74 13.81
C MET A 1 34.42 -41.13 13.83
N ARG A 2 33.68 -40.61 14.82
CA ARG A 2 32.28 -40.94 15.10
C ARG A 2 31.38 -39.93 14.39
N TRP A 3 30.39 -40.45 13.66
CA TRP A 3 29.29 -39.68 13.10
C TRP A 3 28.31 -39.31 14.21
N ALA A 4 27.87 -38.05 14.24
CA ALA A 4 26.79 -37.59 15.11
C ALA A 4 25.47 -37.53 14.31
N PRO A 5 24.40 -38.18 14.79
CA PRO A 5 23.06 -38.11 14.21
C PRO A 5 22.19 -37.08 14.95
N GLY A 6 21.25 -36.42 14.27
CA GLY A 6 20.22 -35.66 14.99
C GLY A 6 19.55 -34.53 14.22
N TRP A 7 18.99 -34.79 13.05
CA TRP A 7 17.94 -33.93 12.48
C TRP A 7 16.61 -34.68 12.60
N LYS A 8 15.75 -34.24 13.51
CA LYS A 8 14.33 -34.61 13.55
C LYS A 8 13.54 -33.46 12.93
N PRO A 9 12.61 -33.71 12.01
CA PRO A 9 11.68 -32.67 11.55
C PRO A 9 10.69 -32.34 12.66
N PHE A 10 10.62 -31.06 13.01
CA PHE A 10 9.58 -30.51 13.88
C PHE A 10 8.28 -30.45 13.07
N VAL A 11 7.36 -31.37 13.36
CA VAL A 11 5.96 -31.25 12.94
C VAL A 11 5.31 -30.35 13.98
N MET A 12 5.16 -29.06 13.68
CA MET A 12 4.46 -28.14 14.58
C MET A 12 2.98 -28.11 14.18
N SER A 13 2.17 -28.74 15.03
CA SER A 13 0.71 -28.73 14.95
C SER A 13 0.19 -27.30 15.08
N MET A 14 -0.61 -26.88 14.11
CA MET A 14 -1.35 -25.64 14.10
C MET A 14 -2.41 -25.69 15.21
N VAL A 15 -2.09 -25.15 16.38
CA VAL A 15 -3.05 -24.99 17.49
C VAL A 15 -3.77 -23.66 17.28
N VAL A 16 -5.00 -23.74 16.78
CA VAL A 16 -5.94 -22.63 16.73
C VAL A 16 -6.41 -22.36 18.17
N LEU A 17 -5.87 -21.33 18.81
CA LEU A 17 -6.38 -20.81 20.08
C LEU A 17 -7.57 -19.89 19.79
N GLY A 18 -8.77 -20.44 19.97
CA GLY A 18 -10.02 -19.70 19.90
C GLY A 18 -10.16 -18.71 21.04
N MET A 19 -10.14 -17.42 20.73
CA MET A 19 -10.59 -16.37 21.63
C MET A 19 -12.10 -16.50 21.86
N SER A 20 -12.47 -16.91 23.07
CA SER A 20 -13.84 -17.00 23.56
C SER A 20 -14.04 -15.95 24.66
N ILE A 21 -14.43 -14.72 24.31
CA ILE A 21 -14.99 -13.75 25.27
C ILE A 21 -16.09 -12.94 24.58
N PHE A 22 -17.35 -13.38 24.73
CA PHE A 22 -18.54 -12.53 24.66
C PHE A 22 -19.53 -13.03 25.72
N PRO A 23 -19.96 -12.21 26.68
CA PRO A 23 -21.06 -12.60 27.56
C PRO A 23 -22.41 -12.30 26.90
N LEU A 24 -23.30 -13.27 27.11
CA LEU A 24 -24.75 -13.24 27.08
C LEU A 24 -25.42 -11.86 26.87
N PHE A 25 -26.22 -11.77 25.81
CA PHE A 25 -27.57 -11.21 25.90
C PHE A 25 -28.53 -12.11 25.14
N ASP A 26 -29.38 -12.82 25.89
CA ASP A 26 -30.58 -13.49 25.41
C ASP A 26 -31.78 -12.68 25.92
N SER A 27 -32.63 -12.20 25.02
CA SER A 27 -34.07 -12.53 25.07
C SER A 27 -34.87 -11.85 23.95
N ARG A 28 -35.36 -12.73 23.07
CA ARG A 28 -36.74 -12.83 22.56
C ARG A 28 -37.33 -11.74 21.64
N ALA A 29 -37.69 -12.28 20.48
CA ALA A 29 -38.97 -12.15 19.77
C ALA A 29 -39.23 -10.85 18.98
N HIS A 30 -39.19 -10.98 17.65
CA HIS A 30 -40.43 -11.01 16.87
C HIS A 30 -40.19 -11.55 15.46
N ASP A 31 -40.97 -12.58 15.12
CA ASP A 31 -41.25 -12.98 13.75
C ASP A 31 -41.94 -11.83 13.00
N ALA A 32 -41.45 -11.52 11.80
CA ALA A 32 -42.29 -11.01 10.71
C ALA A 32 -41.59 -11.27 9.37
N VAL A 33 -42.17 -12.20 8.64
CA VAL A 33 -41.96 -12.47 7.23
C VAL A 33 -42.50 -11.28 6.43
N GLU A 34 -41.72 -10.70 5.54
CA GLU A 34 -42.25 -10.01 4.37
C GLU A 34 -41.31 -10.16 3.18
N HIS A 35 -41.80 -10.85 2.16
CA HIS A 35 -41.28 -10.86 0.80
C HIS A 35 -41.51 -9.49 0.17
N VAL A 36 -40.46 -8.92 -0.43
CA VAL A 36 -40.58 -7.94 -1.50
C VAL A 36 -39.55 -8.31 -2.57
N ASP A 37 -40.07 -8.87 -3.66
CA ASP A 37 -39.42 -8.95 -4.97
C ASP A 37 -39.40 -7.55 -5.63
N GLU A 38 -38.62 -7.43 -6.72
CA GLU A 38 -38.56 -6.33 -7.71
C GLU A 38 -37.69 -5.13 -7.29
N GLU A 39 -36.78 -4.57 -8.10
CA GLU A 39 -36.58 -4.63 -9.55
C GLU A 39 -35.19 -4.03 -9.87
N THR A 40 -34.47 -4.63 -10.82
CA THR A 40 -33.20 -4.12 -11.36
C THR A 40 -33.49 -3.17 -12.53
N PRO A 41 -33.03 -1.90 -12.55
CA PRO A 41 -33.11 -1.11 -13.76
C PRO A 41 -31.93 -1.40 -14.69
N VAL A 42 -32.24 -2.11 -15.78
CA VAL A 42 -31.42 -2.23 -16.99
C VAL A 42 -31.44 -0.89 -17.72
N ILE A 43 -30.29 -0.22 -17.84
CA ILE A 43 -30.13 0.95 -18.70
C ILE A 43 -30.01 0.45 -20.16
N GLN A 44 -31.12 0.50 -20.90
CA GLN A 44 -31.12 0.29 -22.34
C GLN A 44 -30.69 1.59 -23.05
N ALA A 45 -29.63 1.46 -23.87
CA ALA A 45 -29.20 2.46 -24.83
C ALA A 45 -30.24 2.63 -25.94
N ARG A 46 -30.47 3.88 -26.34
CA ARG A 46 -31.37 4.29 -27.42
C ARG A 46 -30.53 4.50 -28.70
N PRO A 47 -30.79 3.80 -29.82
CA PRO A 47 -30.23 4.12 -31.13
C PRO A 47 -31.27 4.86 -31.98
N GLU A 48 -30.85 5.88 -32.72
CA GLU A 48 -31.50 6.63 -33.83
C GLU A 48 -30.75 7.98 -33.90
N ASP A 49 -30.17 8.49 -34.99
CA ASP A 49 -30.47 8.32 -36.40
C ASP A 49 -29.21 8.48 -37.26
N ALA A 50 -29.11 7.64 -38.28
CA ALA A 50 -28.30 7.85 -39.46
C ALA A 50 -29.19 8.45 -40.56
N THR A 51 -28.79 9.59 -41.12
CA THR A 51 -29.24 9.98 -42.46
C THR A 51 -28.08 10.53 -43.27
N ASP A 52 -27.82 9.78 -44.32
CA ASP A 52 -26.97 9.98 -45.47
C ASP A 52 -27.55 11.08 -46.39
N SER A 53 -26.69 11.94 -46.94
CA SER A 53 -26.94 12.70 -48.16
C SER A 53 -25.62 13.19 -48.75
N THR A 54 -25.32 12.64 -49.92
CA THR A 54 -24.14 12.84 -50.75
C THR A 54 -24.22 14.15 -51.57
N GLU A 55 -23.05 14.77 -51.76
CA GLU A 55 -22.53 15.40 -53.01
C GLU A 55 -23.31 16.53 -53.74
N VAL A 56 -22.67 17.69 -53.95
CA VAL A 56 -21.93 18.14 -55.18
C VAL A 56 -21.86 19.69 -55.17
N LEU A 57 -20.65 20.29 -55.23
CA LEU A 57 -20.20 21.23 -56.28
C LEU A 57 -18.98 22.07 -55.87
N ALA A 58 -18.10 22.21 -56.86
CA ALA A 58 -16.77 22.76 -56.78
C ALA A 58 -16.73 24.29 -56.81
N GLY A 59 -15.68 24.83 -56.20
CA GLY A 59 -14.94 25.97 -56.72
C GLY A 59 -15.33 27.32 -56.15
N GLU A 60 -14.59 27.78 -55.14
CA GLU A 60 -14.19 29.18 -55.08
C GLU A 60 -12.91 29.34 -54.27
N ALA A 61 -11.96 30.07 -54.87
CA ALA A 61 -10.67 30.37 -54.32
C ALA A 61 -10.76 31.44 -53.22
N GLN A 62 -10.45 31.07 -51.97
CA GLN A 62 -9.98 31.98 -50.93
C GLN A 62 -8.48 31.71 -50.78
N LYS A 63 -7.60 32.53 -51.38
CA LYS A 63 -7.09 33.80 -50.84
C LYS A 63 -6.62 33.61 -49.40
N GLY A 64 -5.30 33.50 -49.25
CA GLY A 64 -4.63 33.08 -48.05
C GLY A 64 -5.04 33.84 -46.80
N ASP A 65 -5.48 33.07 -45.82
CA ASP A 65 -5.12 33.32 -44.43
C ASP A 65 -3.78 32.63 -44.21
N SER A 66 -2.76 33.44 -43.97
CA SER A 66 -1.65 33.03 -43.13
C SER A 66 -2.25 32.56 -41.81
N VAL A 67 -2.38 31.24 -41.66
CA VAL A 67 -2.47 30.63 -40.33
C VAL A 67 -1.16 31.02 -39.68
N GLU A 68 -1.17 32.15 -38.97
CA GLU A 68 -0.27 32.38 -37.87
C GLU A 68 -0.50 31.17 -36.96
N GLU A 69 0.37 30.16 -37.07
CA GLU A 69 0.64 29.24 -35.98
C GLU A 69 1.12 30.13 -34.83
N GLU A 70 0.16 30.70 -34.10
CA GLU A 70 0.36 31.10 -32.73
C GLU A 70 0.77 29.81 -32.03
N THR A 71 2.08 29.60 -31.99
CA THR A 71 2.77 28.68 -31.12
C THR A 71 2.49 29.16 -29.71
N HIS A 72 1.28 28.86 -29.24
CA HIS A 72 0.87 29.08 -27.87
C HIS A 72 1.88 28.32 -27.02
N ALA A 73 2.79 29.07 -26.40
CA ALA A 73 3.80 28.52 -25.54
C ALA A 73 3.10 27.63 -24.51
N GLU A 74 3.42 26.34 -24.53
CA GLU A 74 2.76 25.36 -23.67
C GLU A 74 2.87 25.80 -22.21
N SER A 75 1.72 25.82 -21.53
CA SER A 75 1.70 26.12 -20.11
C SER A 75 2.56 25.11 -19.34
N PHE A 76 3.09 25.52 -18.18
CA PHE A 76 3.83 24.62 -17.30
C PHE A 76 3.06 23.32 -17.01
N TRP A 77 1.75 23.41 -16.78
CA TRP A 77 0.90 22.25 -16.50
C TRP A 77 0.74 21.32 -17.69
N GLN A 78 0.58 21.84 -18.92
CA GLN A 78 0.55 21.01 -20.12
C GLN A 78 1.88 20.28 -20.33
N ARG A 79 3.01 20.93 -20.05
CA ARG A 79 4.32 20.28 -20.11
C ARG A 79 4.46 19.16 -19.07
N MET A 80 3.95 19.36 -17.85
CA MET A 80 3.92 18.33 -16.81
C MET A 80 3.00 17.17 -17.17
N ASP A 81 1.80 17.45 -17.68
CA ASP A 81 0.84 16.42 -18.12
C ASP A 81 1.44 15.59 -19.27
N ARG A 82 2.08 16.23 -20.26
CA ARG A 82 2.80 15.52 -21.34
C ARG A 82 3.97 14.68 -20.80
N TRP A 83 4.79 15.24 -19.91
CA TRP A 83 5.92 14.51 -19.33
C TRP A 83 5.45 13.29 -18.54
N HIS A 84 4.34 13.41 -17.81
CA HIS A 84 3.71 12.30 -17.11
C HIS A 84 3.31 11.18 -18.10
N ASP A 85 2.59 11.53 -19.16
CA ASP A 85 2.08 10.56 -20.12
C ASP A 85 3.20 9.90 -20.93
N GLU A 86 4.19 10.67 -21.38
CA GLU A 86 5.39 10.15 -22.05
C GLU A 86 6.19 9.22 -21.14
N THR A 87 6.39 9.59 -19.87
CA THR A 87 7.11 8.75 -18.90
C THR A 87 6.38 7.43 -18.68
N TYR A 88 5.04 7.47 -18.57
CA TYR A 88 4.24 6.26 -18.43
C TYR A 88 4.33 5.37 -19.68
N VAL A 89 4.14 5.92 -20.88
CA VAL A 89 4.20 5.16 -22.13
C VAL A 89 5.58 4.53 -22.32
N VAL A 90 6.65 5.31 -22.13
CA VAL A 90 8.03 4.81 -22.29
C VAL A 90 8.31 3.70 -21.28
N SER A 91 7.97 3.91 -20.00
CA SER A 91 8.22 2.89 -18.96
C SER A 91 7.41 1.61 -19.20
N HIS A 92 6.13 1.72 -19.54
CA HIS A 92 5.28 0.56 -19.83
C HIS A 92 5.75 -0.20 -21.07
N GLN A 93 6.15 0.49 -22.14
CA GLN A 93 6.72 -0.16 -23.33
C GLN A 93 8.01 -0.93 -23.03
N GLN A 94 8.87 -0.43 -22.12
CA GLN A 94 10.04 -1.20 -21.68
C GLN A 94 9.64 -2.47 -20.94
N VAL A 95 8.59 -2.42 -20.11
CA VAL A 95 8.06 -3.61 -19.42
C VAL A 95 7.51 -4.62 -20.42
N VAL A 96 6.70 -4.18 -21.40
CA VAL A 96 6.19 -5.05 -22.48
C VAL A 96 7.34 -5.70 -23.24
N ARG A 97 8.38 -4.94 -23.58
CA ARG A 97 9.58 -5.45 -24.25
C ARG A 97 10.32 -6.49 -23.40
N MET A 98 10.46 -6.23 -22.10
CA MET A 98 11.13 -7.14 -21.16
C MET A 98 10.32 -8.43 -20.98
N ASN A 99 9.00 -8.33 -20.85
CA ASN A 99 8.10 -9.48 -20.78
C ASN A 99 8.19 -10.35 -22.04
N GLY A 100 8.32 -9.72 -23.21
CA GLY A 100 8.55 -10.38 -24.50
C GLY A 100 9.77 -11.30 -24.56
N TRP A 101 10.75 -11.15 -23.66
CA TRP A 101 11.91 -12.06 -23.58
C TRP A 101 11.57 -13.43 -22.98
N PHE A 102 10.43 -13.55 -22.28
CA PHE A 102 10.00 -14.76 -21.59
C PHE A 102 8.90 -15.53 -22.34
N VAL A 103 8.36 -14.96 -23.43
CA VAL A 103 7.32 -15.58 -24.25
C VAL A 103 7.84 -16.87 -24.89
N PRO A 104 7.21 -18.03 -24.66
CA PRO A 104 7.59 -19.27 -25.32
C PRO A 104 7.47 -19.19 -26.84
N ARG A 105 8.34 -19.91 -27.56
CA ARG A 105 8.33 -19.90 -29.03
C ARG A 105 7.01 -20.45 -29.58
N GLY A 106 6.30 -19.62 -30.35
CA GLY A 106 5.05 -20.00 -30.98
C GLY A 106 3.80 -19.70 -30.14
N GLU A 107 3.98 -19.11 -28.96
CA GLU A 107 2.88 -18.63 -28.12
C GLU A 107 2.72 -17.11 -28.26
N ALA A 108 1.51 -16.62 -27.97
CA ALA A 108 1.25 -15.19 -27.89
C ALA A 108 1.60 -14.70 -26.48
N ALA A 109 2.16 -13.49 -26.39
CA ALA A 109 2.48 -12.88 -25.09
C ALA A 109 1.22 -12.65 -24.26
N GLU A 110 1.28 -12.93 -22.96
CA GLU A 110 0.24 -12.51 -22.03
C GLU A 110 0.16 -10.98 -21.93
N GLU A 111 -1.03 -10.46 -21.66
CA GLU A 111 -1.24 -9.03 -21.51
C GLU A 111 -0.52 -8.52 -20.25
N VAL A 112 0.40 -7.57 -20.43
CA VAL A 112 1.14 -6.97 -19.33
C VAL A 112 0.23 -5.96 -18.62
N PRO A 113 -0.04 -6.13 -17.32
CA PRO A 113 -0.87 -5.17 -16.59
C PRO A 113 -0.17 -3.80 -16.51
N PRO A 114 -0.93 -2.70 -16.34
CA PRO A 114 -0.37 -1.37 -16.13
C PRO A 114 0.71 -1.34 -15.07
N THR A 115 1.89 -0.82 -15.42
CA THR A 115 3.00 -0.61 -14.47
C THR A 115 2.56 0.41 -13.44
N ARG A 116 2.83 0.13 -12.16
CA ARG A 116 2.40 1.00 -11.07
C ARG A 116 3.62 1.71 -10.53
N LEU A 117 3.70 3.00 -10.82
CA LEU A 117 4.80 3.86 -10.39
C LEU A 117 4.25 4.98 -9.52
N ARG A 118 4.63 4.97 -8.24
CA ARG A 118 4.29 6.00 -7.25
C ARG A 118 5.56 6.66 -6.76
N ILE A 119 5.58 7.98 -6.76
CA ILE A 119 6.69 8.76 -6.23
C ILE A 119 6.12 9.88 -5.37
N SER A 120 6.60 9.99 -4.14
CA SER A 120 6.23 11.05 -3.21
C SER A 120 7.48 11.77 -2.70
N LEU A 121 7.35 13.08 -2.51
CA LEU A 121 8.40 13.95 -1.99
C LEU A 121 7.90 14.60 -0.69
N PRO A 122 7.87 13.85 0.43
CA PRO A 122 7.58 14.40 1.75
C PRO A 122 8.69 15.33 2.26
N CYS A 123 8.24 16.31 3.02
CA CYS A 123 9.03 17.10 3.95
C CYS A 123 8.51 16.76 5.35
N GLU A 124 9.38 16.26 6.21
CA GLU A 124 9.08 15.89 7.59
C GLU A 124 9.76 16.88 8.52
N LEU A 125 8.97 17.48 9.41
CA LEU A 125 9.46 18.29 10.51
C LEU A 125 9.14 17.56 11.82
N ILE A 126 10.17 17.24 12.61
CA ILE A 126 10.04 16.52 13.87
C ILE A 126 10.42 17.47 15.00
N LEU A 127 9.49 17.70 15.92
CA LEU A 127 9.72 18.38 17.19
C LEU A 127 9.80 17.33 18.29
N GLU A 128 10.99 17.18 18.85
CA GLU A 128 11.30 16.24 19.92
C GLU A 128 10.85 16.77 21.29
N PRO A 129 10.78 15.92 22.33
CA PRO A 129 10.38 16.33 23.67
C PRO A 129 11.29 17.38 24.32
N ASP A 130 12.56 17.45 23.89
CA ASP A 130 13.57 18.40 24.37
C ASP A 130 13.54 19.76 23.64
N ASP A 131 12.45 20.02 22.90
CA ASP A 131 12.25 21.18 22.02
C ASP A 131 13.26 21.26 20.85
N SER A 132 14.03 20.20 20.60
CA SER A 132 14.86 20.13 19.41
C SER A 132 14.01 19.90 18.16
N VAL A 133 14.43 20.51 17.05
CA VAL A 133 13.74 20.41 15.77
C VAL A 133 14.67 19.76 14.76
N SER A 134 14.21 18.67 14.16
CA SER A 134 14.89 18.02 13.05
C SER A 134 14.00 18.00 11.81
N GLY A 135 14.64 17.98 10.65
CA GLY A 135 13.96 17.95 9.36
C GLY A 135 14.49 16.83 8.49
N LYS A 136 13.61 16.07 7.85
CA LYS A 136 13.94 15.04 6.86
C LYS A 136 13.22 15.34 5.55
N PHE A 137 13.86 14.98 4.44
CA PHE A 137 13.26 15.06 3.11
C PHE A 137 13.37 13.69 2.44
N PRO A 138 12.64 12.68 2.95
CA PRO A 138 12.69 11.37 2.34
C PRO A 138 12.14 11.44 0.92
N VAL A 139 12.70 10.63 0.03
CA VAL A 139 12.06 10.33 -1.25
C VAL A 139 11.34 9.02 -1.03
N GLU A 140 10.02 9.01 -1.22
CA GLU A 140 9.27 7.76 -1.20
C GLU A 140 9.02 7.31 -2.64
N ALA A 141 9.46 6.11 -2.94
CA ALA A 141 9.14 5.43 -4.19
C ALA A 141 8.45 4.10 -3.88
N ASP A 142 7.47 3.76 -4.70
CA ASP A 142 6.81 2.47 -4.73
C ASP A 142 6.47 2.14 -6.19
N VAL A 143 7.28 1.24 -6.75
CA VAL A 143 7.24 0.83 -8.14
C VAL A 143 7.01 -0.66 -8.18
N GLU A 144 5.99 -1.09 -8.91
CA GLU A 144 5.67 -2.49 -9.13
C GLU A 144 5.56 -2.76 -10.64
N ILE A 145 6.38 -3.70 -11.08
CA ILE A 145 6.42 -4.20 -12.46
C ILE A 145 6.05 -5.67 -12.40
N THR A 146 4.97 -6.06 -13.08
CA THR A 146 4.56 -7.46 -13.20
C THR A 146 4.98 -7.99 -14.57
N LEU A 147 5.57 -9.19 -14.60
CA LEU A 147 5.99 -9.90 -15.80
C LEU A 147 5.21 -11.22 -15.89
N PRO A 148 4.03 -11.23 -16.55
CA PRO A 148 3.17 -12.40 -16.61
C PRO A 148 3.85 -13.63 -17.22
N ASP A 149 4.57 -13.45 -18.33
CA ASP A 149 5.23 -14.55 -19.06
C ASP A 149 6.49 -15.07 -18.34
N ALA A 150 6.98 -14.38 -17.32
CA ALA A 150 8.13 -14.78 -16.51
C ALA A 150 7.72 -15.54 -15.24
N GLU A 151 6.83 -16.54 -15.37
CA GLU A 151 6.25 -17.27 -14.22
C GLU A 151 5.60 -16.33 -13.18
N ARG A 152 4.96 -15.24 -13.65
CA ARG A 152 4.35 -14.19 -12.82
C ARG A 152 5.34 -13.52 -11.84
N LEU A 153 6.58 -13.35 -12.27
CA LEU A 153 7.58 -12.60 -11.51
C LEU A 153 7.15 -11.13 -11.40
N LYS A 154 7.30 -10.57 -10.20
CA LYS A 154 7.13 -9.15 -9.92
C LYS A 154 8.49 -8.55 -9.57
N VAL A 155 8.84 -7.44 -10.19
CA VAL A 155 10.00 -6.63 -9.80
C VAL A 155 9.47 -5.41 -9.07
N PHE A 156 10.02 -5.13 -7.90
CA PHE A 156 9.58 -3.99 -7.11
C PHE A 156 10.76 -3.12 -6.67
N ILE A 157 10.51 -1.81 -6.64
CA ILE A 157 11.41 -0.81 -6.08
C ILE A 157 10.59 -0.06 -5.04
N THR A 158 10.96 -0.16 -3.77
CA THR A 158 10.20 0.45 -2.69
C THR A 158 11.10 1.08 -1.66
N THR A 159 10.56 2.06 -0.96
CA THR A 159 11.18 2.70 0.21
C THR A 159 10.49 2.29 1.50
N THR A 160 9.38 1.54 1.40
CA THR A 160 8.65 1.01 2.54
C THR A 160 9.36 -0.21 3.07
N ASP A 161 9.60 -0.26 4.38
CA ASP A 161 10.21 -1.42 4.99
C ASP A 161 9.22 -2.60 5.04
N PRO A 162 9.55 -3.76 4.46
CA PRO A 162 8.70 -4.95 4.60
C PRO A 162 8.50 -5.38 6.06
N ASN A 163 9.40 -5.03 6.98
CA ASN A 163 9.35 -5.49 8.36
C ASN A 163 8.67 -4.49 9.31
N GLU A 164 8.19 -3.37 8.77
CA GLU A 164 7.39 -2.39 9.51
C GLU A 164 6.03 -2.99 9.90
N THR A 165 5.59 -2.68 11.10
CA THR A 165 4.23 -2.97 11.56
C THR A 165 3.34 -1.77 11.27
N ALA A 166 2.02 -1.95 11.32
CA ALA A 166 1.13 -0.82 11.06
C ALA A 166 1.40 0.31 12.06
N GLY A 167 1.64 -0.01 13.33
CA GLY A 167 1.95 0.92 14.42
C GLY A 167 3.28 1.68 14.36
N THR A 168 4.20 1.37 13.43
CA THR A 168 5.51 2.04 13.40
C THR A 168 5.35 3.56 13.19
N PRO A 169 5.81 4.40 14.14
CA PRO A 169 5.72 5.86 14.05
C PRO A 169 6.45 6.40 12.84
N MET A 170 6.01 7.54 12.29
CA MET A 170 6.65 8.10 11.08
C MET A 170 8.13 8.41 11.28
N ALA A 171 8.50 8.95 12.45
CA ALA A 171 9.87 9.33 12.78
C ALA A 171 10.86 8.15 12.76
N GLU A 172 10.37 6.92 13.00
CA GLU A 172 11.15 5.69 13.14
C GLU A 172 11.16 4.84 11.86
N ARG A 173 10.43 5.22 10.81
CA ARG A 173 10.36 4.44 9.56
C ARG A 173 11.68 4.43 8.82
N ASP A 174 12.02 3.26 8.28
CA ASP A 174 13.21 3.10 7.46
C ASP A 174 12.88 3.31 5.99
N THR A 175 13.05 4.55 5.54
CA THR A 175 12.80 4.98 4.16
C THR A 175 13.91 4.60 3.18
N SER A 176 14.79 3.65 3.52
CA SER A 176 15.86 3.21 2.63
C SER A 176 15.31 2.58 1.35
N LEU A 177 15.94 2.92 0.22
CA LEU A 177 15.59 2.33 -1.07
C LEU A 177 15.87 0.83 -1.09
N ARG A 178 14.90 0.05 -1.52
CA ARG A 178 14.96 -1.40 -1.66
C ARG A 178 14.58 -1.78 -3.08
N VAL A 179 15.30 -2.75 -3.63
CA VAL A 179 15.00 -3.36 -4.92
C VAL A 179 14.87 -4.85 -4.71
N GLY A 180 13.82 -5.45 -5.24
CA GLY A 180 13.58 -6.87 -5.05
C GLY A 180 12.76 -7.50 -6.16
N VAL A 181 12.66 -8.81 -6.06
CA VAL A 181 11.81 -9.65 -6.88
C VAL A 181 10.85 -10.41 -5.96
N ALA A 182 9.61 -10.52 -6.39
CA ALA A 182 8.57 -11.26 -5.74
C ALA A 182 7.98 -12.28 -6.71
N ARG A 183 7.58 -13.43 -6.18
CA ARG A 183 6.89 -14.47 -6.93
C ARG A 183 5.71 -14.96 -6.12
N GLU A 184 4.57 -15.06 -6.77
CA GLU A 184 3.40 -15.72 -6.22
C GLU A 184 3.55 -17.23 -6.42
N TRP A 185 3.66 -17.97 -5.32
CA TRP A 185 3.73 -19.44 -5.37
C TRP A 185 2.34 -20.05 -5.40
N LEU A 186 1.43 -19.46 -4.64
CA LEU A 186 0.01 -19.77 -4.59
C LEU A 186 -0.75 -18.44 -4.58
N GLU A 187 -2.05 -18.48 -4.87
CA GLU A 187 -2.91 -17.29 -4.87
C GLU A 187 -2.84 -16.48 -3.55
N TYR A 188 -2.55 -17.17 -2.45
CA TYR A 188 -2.47 -16.61 -1.10
C TYR A 188 -1.05 -16.61 -0.53
N ILE A 189 -0.02 -17.08 -1.26
CA ILE A 189 1.38 -17.12 -0.78
C ILE A 189 2.30 -16.44 -1.79
N SER A 190 3.04 -15.45 -1.28
CA SER A 190 4.08 -14.75 -2.01
C SER A 190 5.43 -14.92 -1.32
N ALA A 191 6.47 -15.09 -2.12
CA ALA A 191 7.85 -15.13 -1.66
C ALA A 191 8.64 -14.04 -2.38
N SER A 192 9.45 -13.30 -1.63
CA SER A 192 10.21 -12.17 -2.14
C SER A 192 11.63 -12.17 -1.60
N ALA A 193 12.55 -11.65 -2.40
CA ALA A 193 13.94 -11.43 -2.01
C ALA A 193 14.47 -10.16 -2.67
N GLY A 194 15.39 -9.48 -2.01
CA GLY A 194 15.92 -8.23 -2.52
C GLY A 194 17.11 -7.70 -1.74
N VAL A 195 17.46 -6.46 -2.07
CA VAL A 195 18.59 -5.74 -1.49
C VAL A 195 18.14 -4.34 -1.08
N LYS A 196 18.51 -3.93 0.13
CA LYS A 196 18.47 -2.56 0.64
C LYS A 196 19.71 -1.82 0.16
N ALA A 197 19.49 -0.73 -0.57
CA ALA A 197 20.53 0.10 -1.17
C ALA A 197 21.18 1.01 -0.11
N ARG A 198 22.07 0.42 0.67
CA ARG A 198 22.97 1.11 1.60
C ARG A 198 24.41 0.58 1.43
N ILE A 199 25.35 1.17 2.14
CA ILE A 199 26.76 0.76 2.11
C ILE A 199 27.16 0.32 3.53
N PRO A 200 27.44 -0.97 3.77
CA PRO A 200 27.33 -2.11 2.84
C PRO A 200 25.87 -2.45 2.47
N PRO A 201 25.62 -3.09 1.30
CA PRO A 201 24.27 -3.49 0.91
C PRO A 201 23.77 -4.61 1.81
N VAL A 202 22.46 -4.64 2.04
CA VAL A 202 21.84 -5.62 2.92
C VAL A 202 20.78 -6.41 2.20
N VAL A 203 20.90 -7.73 2.28
CA VAL A 203 20.01 -8.68 1.60
C VAL A 203 18.88 -9.03 2.55
N TYR A 204 17.68 -9.11 2.02
CA TYR A 204 16.51 -9.56 2.74
C TYR A 204 15.71 -10.56 1.91
N ALA A 205 14.93 -11.39 2.59
CA ALA A 205 13.93 -12.25 2.00
C ALA A 205 12.73 -12.37 2.92
N TRP A 206 11.55 -12.63 2.35
CA TRP A 206 10.36 -12.90 3.13
C TRP A 206 9.39 -13.79 2.37
N VAL A 207 8.56 -14.49 3.13
CA VAL A 207 7.40 -15.25 2.64
C VAL A 207 6.19 -14.74 3.39
N ALA A 208 5.15 -14.34 2.66
CA ALA A 208 3.91 -13.88 3.25
C ALA A 208 2.73 -14.67 2.68
N GLY A 209 1.89 -15.12 3.60
CA GLY A 209 0.62 -15.77 3.33
C GLY A 209 -0.53 -14.94 3.85
N GLY A 210 -1.63 -14.85 3.12
CA GLY A 210 -2.81 -14.11 3.59
C GLY A 210 -4.07 -14.51 2.85
N THR A 211 -5.22 -14.29 3.48
CA THR A 211 -6.52 -14.58 2.86
C THR A 211 -7.49 -13.44 3.09
N VAL A 212 -8.52 -13.36 2.26
CA VAL A 212 -9.56 -12.34 2.36
C VAL A 212 -10.87 -13.04 2.71
N TRP A 213 -11.46 -12.66 3.83
CA TRP A 213 -12.80 -13.10 4.20
C TRP A 213 -13.76 -11.93 4.15
N GLN A 214 -14.92 -12.12 3.55
CA GLN A 214 -15.97 -11.11 3.52
C GLN A 214 -17.19 -11.61 4.27
N ARG A 215 -17.69 -10.80 5.21
CA ARG A 215 -18.95 -11.07 5.93
C ARG A 215 -19.77 -9.80 6.02
N GLY A 216 -20.84 -9.73 5.23
CA GLY A 216 -21.66 -8.53 5.10
C GLY A 216 -20.84 -7.38 4.52
N ALA A 217 -20.86 -6.23 5.20
CA ALA A 217 -20.11 -5.03 4.81
C ALA A 217 -18.65 -5.01 5.33
N TRP A 218 -18.22 -6.04 6.06
CA TRP A 218 -16.86 -6.14 6.58
C TRP A 218 -16.01 -7.08 5.74
N ARG A 219 -14.75 -6.71 5.49
CA ARG A 219 -13.73 -7.61 5.00
C ARG A 219 -12.62 -7.77 6.04
N TYR A 220 -12.03 -8.96 6.05
CA TYR A 220 -11.02 -9.37 7.01
C TYR A 220 -9.81 -9.90 6.27
N PHE A 221 -8.64 -9.47 6.69
CA PHE A 221 -7.35 -9.82 6.08
C PHE A 221 -6.42 -10.38 7.17
N PRO A 222 -6.59 -11.64 7.58
CA PRO A 222 -5.59 -12.33 8.35
C PRO A 222 -4.36 -12.61 7.48
N ASN A 223 -3.20 -12.21 7.97
CA ASN A 223 -1.93 -12.30 7.27
C ASN A 223 -0.85 -12.84 8.19
N GLN A 224 0.07 -13.59 7.59
CA GLN A 224 1.21 -14.18 8.23
C GLN A 224 2.44 -13.93 7.36
N LYS A 225 3.51 -13.42 7.95
CA LYS A 225 4.75 -13.13 7.24
C LYS A 225 5.94 -13.63 8.04
N PHE A 226 6.83 -14.33 7.36
CA PHE A 226 8.16 -14.68 7.87
C PHE A 226 9.18 -13.89 7.08
N PHE A 227 10.09 -13.25 7.77
CA PHE A 227 11.13 -12.43 7.15
C PHE A 227 12.50 -12.83 7.67
N TRP A 228 13.51 -12.53 6.87
CA TRP A 228 14.91 -12.65 7.22
C TRP A 228 15.68 -11.51 6.56
N ASP A 229 16.50 -10.84 7.35
CA ASP A 229 17.45 -9.82 6.92
C ASP A 229 18.84 -10.14 7.53
N ILE A 230 19.92 -9.79 6.83
CA ILE A 230 21.29 -9.92 7.34
C ILE A 230 21.51 -9.13 8.64
N GLU A 231 20.86 -7.98 8.81
CA GLU A 231 21.01 -7.16 10.02
C GLU A 231 20.03 -7.53 11.12
N ASP A 232 18.73 -7.57 10.82
CA ASP A 232 17.69 -7.77 11.84
C ASP A 232 17.45 -9.25 12.17
N GLY A 233 18.10 -10.15 11.43
CA GLY A 233 17.91 -11.59 11.54
C GLY A 233 16.55 -12.05 11.02
N ASP A 234 16.11 -13.20 11.52
CA ASP A 234 14.79 -13.75 11.24
C ASP A 234 13.70 -13.20 12.18
N GLY A 235 12.49 -13.16 11.66
CA GLY A 235 11.31 -12.82 12.44
C GLY A 235 10.01 -13.19 11.77
N GLU A 236 8.94 -12.88 12.49
CA GLU A 236 7.58 -13.24 12.15
C GLU A 236 6.67 -12.04 12.40
N ILE A 237 5.72 -11.79 11.50
CA ILE A 237 4.64 -10.82 11.67
C ILE A 237 3.33 -11.54 11.41
N THR A 238 2.50 -11.61 12.44
CA THR A 238 1.08 -11.97 12.32
C THR A 238 0.27 -10.68 12.31
N SER A 239 -0.66 -10.53 11.39
CA SER A 239 -1.56 -9.38 11.40
C SER A 239 -2.98 -9.72 11.03
N PHE A 240 -3.88 -8.86 11.49
CA PHE A 240 -5.29 -8.93 11.25
C PHE A 240 -5.82 -7.54 10.95
N VAL A 241 -6.43 -7.38 9.79
CA VAL A 241 -7.12 -6.14 9.41
C VAL A 241 -8.60 -6.45 9.25
N ALA A 242 -9.45 -5.63 9.86
CA ALA A 242 -10.89 -5.63 9.60
C ALA A 242 -11.28 -4.28 9.03
N ASP A 243 -11.88 -4.25 7.85
CA ASP A 243 -12.26 -3.02 7.19
C ASP A 243 -13.74 -2.99 6.81
N ARG A 244 -14.30 -1.79 6.81
CA ARG A 244 -15.67 -1.53 6.38
C ARG A 244 -15.71 -0.25 5.58
N TRP A 245 -15.99 -0.42 4.30
CA TRP A 245 -16.29 0.68 3.40
C TRP A 245 -17.79 0.95 3.33
N SER A 246 -18.17 2.19 3.61
CA SER A 246 -19.54 2.69 3.51
C SER A 246 -19.51 4.05 2.82
N ASN A 247 -19.15 4.04 1.53
CA ASN A 247 -18.96 5.20 0.65
C ASN A 247 -19.71 6.47 1.12
N PRO A 248 -19.02 7.54 1.53
CA PRO A 248 -17.57 7.79 1.43
C PRO A 248 -16.78 7.44 2.71
N TRP A 249 -17.37 6.75 3.68
CA TRP A 249 -16.72 6.48 4.96
C TRP A 249 -15.93 5.18 4.92
N ASP A 250 -14.74 5.18 5.50
CA ASP A 250 -13.91 4.00 5.74
C ASP A 250 -13.63 3.85 7.22
N ILE A 251 -13.82 2.64 7.74
CA ILE A 251 -13.43 2.28 9.10
C ILE A 251 -12.54 1.06 9.01
N ARG A 252 -11.38 1.12 9.67
CA ARG A 252 -10.44 0.02 9.68
C ARG A 252 -9.83 -0.19 11.05
N LEU A 253 -9.84 -1.44 11.46
CA LEU A 253 -9.15 -1.94 12.63
C LEU A 253 -7.93 -2.71 12.16
N ILE A 254 -6.80 -2.46 12.80
CA ILE A 254 -5.54 -3.12 12.50
C ILE A 254 -4.99 -3.66 13.81
N SER A 255 -4.51 -4.89 13.79
CA SER A 255 -3.72 -5.44 14.87
C SER A 255 -2.58 -6.24 14.28
N SER A 256 -1.38 -6.07 14.80
CA SER A 256 -0.24 -6.91 14.47
C SER A 256 0.51 -7.35 15.71
N LEU A 257 1.16 -8.49 15.56
CA LEU A 257 2.11 -9.06 16.50
C LEU A 257 3.36 -9.38 15.70
N LYS A 258 4.48 -8.80 16.09
CA LYS A 258 5.80 -9.02 15.51
C LYS A 258 6.69 -9.71 16.53
N TRP A 259 7.45 -10.69 16.07
CA TRP A 259 8.59 -11.24 16.78
C TRP A 259 9.83 -11.09 15.91
N SER A 260 10.95 -10.67 16.48
CA SER A 260 12.23 -10.67 15.78
C SER A 260 13.38 -11.13 16.66
N ARG A 261 14.34 -11.83 16.05
CA ARG A 261 15.55 -12.27 16.74
C ARG A 261 16.42 -11.10 17.19
N ASP A 262 16.57 -10.05 16.38
CA ASP A 262 17.34 -8.86 16.79
C ASP A 262 16.77 -8.21 18.06
N LYS A 263 15.44 -8.03 18.12
CA LYS A 263 14.81 -7.47 19.33
C LYS A 263 14.94 -8.43 20.52
N MET A 264 14.79 -9.74 20.32
CA MET A 264 15.00 -10.72 21.39
C MET A 264 16.41 -10.63 21.98
N ASP A 265 17.43 -10.57 21.12
CA ASP A 265 18.82 -10.43 21.55
C ASP A 265 19.07 -9.09 22.27
N SER A 266 18.39 -8.02 21.84
CA SER A 266 18.44 -6.72 22.52
C SER A 266 17.78 -6.77 23.91
N ASP A 267 16.58 -7.32 24.00
CA ASP A 267 15.81 -7.44 25.24
C ASP A 267 16.51 -8.32 26.27
N ASP A 268 17.15 -9.41 25.83
CA ASP A 268 17.92 -10.31 26.68
C ASP A 268 19.20 -9.64 27.22
N ARG A 269 19.83 -8.76 26.43
CA ARG A 269 20.98 -7.93 26.88
C ARG A 269 20.54 -6.85 27.86
N ALA A 270 19.36 -6.25 27.66
CA ALA A 270 18.80 -5.22 28.53
C ALA A 270 18.17 -5.79 29.82
N GLY A 271 17.73 -7.06 29.80
CA GLY A 271 17.06 -7.71 30.93
C GLY A 271 15.57 -7.38 31.04
N ASN A 272 14.93 -6.97 29.95
CA ASN A 272 13.55 -6.44 29.95
C ASN A 272 12.46 -7.52 29.93
N GLY A 273 12.79 -8.77 29.58
CA GLY A 273 11.85 -9.91 29.60
C GLY A 273 10.77 -9.88 28.51
N GLU A 274 10.87 -9.00 27.53
CA GLU A 274 9.95 -8.90 26.38
C GLU A 274 10.21 -9.99 25.32
N HIS A 275 11.44 -10.52 25.27
CA HIS A 275 11.86 -11.63 24.41
C HIS A 275 11.56 -11.45 22.91
N GLY A 276 11.72 -10.23 22.41
CA GLY A 276 11.65 -9.91 20.97
C GLY A 276 10.25 -9.69 20.42
N TRP A 277 9.24 -9.73 21.28
CA TRP A 277 7.85 -9.54 20.87
C TRP A 277 7.45 -8.05 20.90
N GLN A 278 6.68 -7.65 19.92
CA GLN A 278 6.06 -6.34 19.80
C GLN A 278 4.63 -6.52 19.31
N TRP A 279 3.70 -5.74 19.83
CA TRP A 279 2.35 -5.67 19.31
C TRP A 279 1.99 -4.24 18.95
N ASP A 280 1.06 -4.11 18.01
CA ASP A 280 0.45 -2.85 17.66
C ASP A 280 -1.04 -3.03 17.36
N CYS A 281 -1.81 -2.02 17.73
CA CYS A 281 -3.22 -1.90 17.41
C CYS A 281 -3.48 -0.52 16.82
N GLY A 282 -4.31 -0.45 15.80
CA GLY A 282 -4.67 0.79 15.13
C GLY A 282 -6.14 0.87 14.78
N LEU A 283 -6.68 2.08 14.82
CA LEU A 283 -7.98 2.44 14.27
C LEU A 283 -7.78 3.54 13.24
N ILE A 284 -8.26 3.32 12.03
CA ILE A 284 -8.35 4.35 10.98
C ILE A 284 -9.82 4.63 10.75
N PHE A 285 -10.17 5.92 10.78
CA PHE A 285 -11.49 6.42 10.46
C PHE A 285 -11.34 7.52 9.41
N GLY A 286 -11.87 7.28 8.21
CA GLY A 286 -11.66 8.15 7.06
C GLY A 286 -12.94 8.55 6.35
N TYR A 287 -12.92 9.75 5.78
CA TYR A 287 -13.82 10.20 4.75
C TYR A 287 -13.04 10.25 3.44
N ALA A 288 -13.28 9.28 2.57
CA ALA A 288 -12.54 9.03 1.35
C ALA A 288 -13.48 9.14 0.14
N ARG A 289 -13.25 10.16 -0.70
CA ARG A 289 -14.04 10.37 -1.93
C ARG A 289 -13.55 9.53 -3.09
N GLU A 290 -12.26 9.19 -3.06
CA GLU A 290 -11.58 8.43 -4.10
C GLU A 290 -10.47 7.63 -3.42
N LEU A 291 -10.46 6.32 -3.66
CA LEU A 291 -9.41 5.40 -3.21
C LEU A 291 -8.49 5.10 -4.40
N LEU A 292 -7.20 5.02 -4.14
CA LEU A 292 -6.20 4.75 -5.18
C LEU A 292 -6.13 3.27 -5.55
N ARG A 293 -6.60 2.34 -4.69
CA ARG A 293 -6.50 0.90 -4.99
C ARG A 293 -7.23 -0.10 -4.08
N GLU A 294 -7.35 -1.31 -4.62
CA GLU A 294 -7.72 -2.58 -3.99
C GLU A 294 -6.58 -3.18 -3.14
N PRO A 295 -6.89 -3.89 -2.04
CA PRO A 295 -5.90 -4.44 -1.13
C PRO A 295 -5.06 -5.52 -1.80
N GLU A 296 -3.75 -5.31 -1.91
CA GLU A 296 -2.82 -6.43 -2.00
C GLU A 296 -2.83 -7.16 -0.65
N VAL A 297 -2.93 -8.49 -0.70
CA VAL A 297 -3.09 -9.39 0.46
C VAL A 297 -2.08 -9.08 1.58
N VAL A 298 -0.91 -8.53 1.27
CA VAL A 298 0.21 -8.36 2.21
C VAL A 298 0.46 -6.90 2.62
N ARG A 299 -0.28 -5.91 2.10
CA ARG A 299 0.00 -4.49 2.40
C ARG A 299 -0.78 -3.99 3.60
N PHE A 300 -0.05 -3.49 4.59
CA PHE A 300 -0.58 -2.65 5.65
C PHE A 300 -0.89 -1.26 5.08
N MET A 301 -2.12 -0.78 5.25
CA MET A 301 -2.52 0.52 4.73
C MET A 301 -1.92 1.66 5.56
N GLY A 302 -1.22 2.56 4.87
CA GLY A 302 -0.92 3.91 5.31
C GLY A 302 -1.79 4.93 4.57
N GLY A 303 -1.53 6.23 4.68
CA GLY A 303 -2.19 7.29 3.89
C GLY A 303 -2.07 7.14 2.36
N LYS A 304 -1.41 6.07 1.93
CA LYS A 304 -1.15 5.68 0.57
C LYS A 304 -2.40 5.20 -0.19
N ASP A 305 -3.42 4.71 0.49
CA ASP A 305 -4.62 4.15 -0.16
C ASP A 305 -5.71 5.20 -0.46
N LEU A 306 -5.63 6.36 0.19
CA LEU A 306 -6.50 7.50 -0.04
C LEU A 306 -6.03 8.27 -1.27
N ALA A 307 -6.88 8.54 -2.25
CA ALA A 307 -6.57 9.51 -3.32
C ALA A 307 -6.94 10.92 -2.87
N ARG A 308 -8.13 11.05 -2.28
CA ARG A 308 -8.68 12.32 -1.84
C ARG A 308 -9.58 12.14 -0.62
N GLY A 309 -9.29 12.87 0.44
CA GLY A 309 -10.09 12.85 1.65
C GLY A 309 -9.34 13.25 2.91
N VAL A 310 -9.94 12.91 4.04
CA VAL A 310 -9.38 13.11 5.37
C VAL A 310 -9.47 11.79 6.14
N ALA A 311 -8.43 11.41 6.87
CA ALA A 311 -8.46 10.25 7.74
C ALA A 311 -7.81 10.56 9.09
N LEU A 312 -8.44 10.10 10.16
CA LEU A 312 -7.84 10.06 11.49
C LEU A 312 -7.34 8.65 11.73
N ARG A 313 -6.09 8.52 12.13
CA ARG A 313 -5.49 7.28 12.58
C ARG A 313 -5.10 7.41 14.05
N LEU A 314 -5.52 6.44 14.84
CA LEU A 314 -5.10 6.26 16.22
C LEU A 314 -4.30 4.96 16.31
N GLY A 315 -3.17 4.98 16.99
CA GLY A 315 -2.28 3.83 17.16
C GLY A 315 -1.87 3.65 18.61
N ILE A 316 -1.67 2.40 19.02
CA ILE A 316 -1.04 2.02 20.28
C ILE A 316 -0.11 0.86 19.99
N SER A 317 1.11 0.90 20.51
CA SER A 317 2.10 -0.18 20.37
C SER A 317 2.88 -0.40 21.66
N GLY A 318 3.46 -1.59 21.80
CA GLY A 318 4.38 -1.89 22.89
C GLY A 318 4.93 -3.31 22.90
N GLY A 319 5.66 -3.66 23.96
CA GLY A 319 6.06 -5.03 24.27
C GLY A 319 4.92 -5.87 24.89
N PRO A 320 5.10 -7.17 25.14
CA PRO A 320 4.03 -8.06 25.62
C PRO A 320 3.38 -7.62 26.94
N TRP A 321 4.15 -6.90 27.77
CA TRP A 321 3.76 -6.50 29.12
C TRP A 321 3.79 -4.98 29.32
N SER A 322 4.13 -4.23 28.27
CA SER A 322 4.38 -2.80 28.26
C SER A 322 3.52 -2.13 27.19
N ARG A 323 3.23 -0.85 27.41
CA ARG A 323 2.71 0.04 26.37
C ARG A 323 3.79 1.07 26.19
N ASP A 324 4.36 1.13 25.01
CA ASP A 324 5.54 1.96 24.78
C ASP A 324 5.07 3.28 24.19
N THR A 325 4.07 3.24 23.29
CA THR A 325 3.66 4.39 22.50
C THR A 325 2.16 4.45 22.25
N VAL A 326 1.62 5.67 22.26
CA VAL A 326 0.31 6.02 21.70
C VAL A 326 0.53 7.07 20.62
N SER A 327 -0.17 6.99 19.49
CA SER A 327 -0.10 8.01 18.44
C SER A 327 -1.46 8.40 17.87
N ALA A 328 -1.53 9.64 17.40
CA ALA A 328 -2.67 10.19 16.68
C ALA A 328 -2.18 10.95 15.45
N LEU A 329 -2.62 10.52 14.27
CA LEU A 329 -2.26 11.10 12.98
C LEU A 329 -3.51 11.55 12.24
N LEU A 330 -3.51 12.80 11.76
CA LEU A 330 -4.56 13.31 10.88
C LEU A 330 -4.02 13.46 9.46
N LEU A 331 -4.46 12.61 8.55
CA LEU A 331 -4.17 12.71 7.14
C LEU A 331 -5.19 13.60 6.46
N HIS A 332 -4.72 14.57 5.69
CA HIS A 332 -5.50 15.27 4.69
C HIS A 332 -4.80 15.18 3.34
N LYS A 333 -5.54 14.72 2.33
CA LYS A 333 -5.01 14.55 0.98
C LYS A 333 -5.95 15.15 -0.06
N GLY A 334 -5.38 15.91 -0.98
CA GLY A 334 -6.12 16.59 -2.02
C GLY A 334 -5.46 16.50 -3.38
N GLN A 335 -6.27 16.66 -4.41
CA GLN A 335 -5.83 16.68 -5.80
C GLN A 335 -5.22 18.05 -6.12
N LEU A 336 -4.01 18.05 -6.69
CA LEU A 336 -3.37 19.26 -7.23
C LEU A 336 -3.68 19.43 -8.72
N ARG A 337 -3.49 18.38 -9.51
CA ARG A 337 -3.62 18.43 -10.96
C ARG A 337 -4.00 17.06 -11.51
N ALA A 338 -5.14 17.00 -12.21
CA ALA A 338 -5.68 15.78 -12.79
C ALA A 338 -5.68 14.61 -11.77
N ARG A 339 -5.98 13.38 -12.17
CA ARG A 339 -6.02 12.24 -11.22
C ARG A 339 -4.64 11.60 -11.01
N TRP A 340 -3.56 12.35 -11.16
CA TRP A 340 -2.19 11.83 -11.08
C TRP A 340 -1.29 12.60 -10.10
N LEU A 341 -1.58 13.87 -9.79
CA LEU A 341 -0.78 14.68 -8.86
C LEU A 341 -1.61 15.12 -7.64
N TYR A 342 -1.11 14.78 -6.45
CA TYR A 342 -1.76 15.01 -5.16
C TYR A 342 -0.84 15.75 -4.21
N TYR A 343 -1.42 16.48 -3.27
CA TYR A 343 -0.73 16.96 -2.07
C TYR A 343 -1.24 16.21 -0.85
N PHE A 344 -0.41 16.09 0.17
CA PHE A 344 -0.78 15.52 1.45
C PHE A 344 -0.19 16.30 2.62
N ILE A 345 -0.90 16.26 3.74
CA ILE A 345 -0.52 16.84 5.02
C ILE A 345 -0.90 15.83 6.10
N GLU A 346 0.06 15.45 6.93
CA GLU A 346 -0.02 14.40 7.94
C GLU A 346 0.64 14.87 9.24
N PRO A 347 -0.01 15.72 10.06
CA PRO A 347 0.40 15.92 11.44
C PRO A 347 0.17 14.65 12.26
N GLU A 348 1.20 14.21 12.96
CA GLU A 348 1.20 13.14 13.93
C GLU A 348 1.68 13.67 15.29
N VAL A 349 1.01 13.23 16.36
CA VAL A 349 1.49 13.38 17.73
C VAL A 349 1.69 11.98 18.29
N GLN A 350 2.88 11.73 18.83
CA GLN A 350 3.27 10.50 19.49
C GLN A 350 3.54 10.79 20.96
N TRP A 351 3.09 9.90 21.83
CA TRP A 351 3.36 9.94 23.27
C TRP A 351 4.12 8.68 23.69
N ALA A 352 5.31 8.85 24.25
CA ALA A 352 6.08 7.78 24.86
C ALA A 352 5.54 7.53 26.28
N CYS A 353 4.91 6.38 26.48
CA CYS A 353 4.24 6.05 27.75
C CYS A 353 5.24 5.86 28.90
N ASP A 354 6.42 5.32 28.61
CA ASP A 354 7.46 5.04 29.61
C ASP A 354 8.33 6.26 29.95
N ASP A 355 8.19 7.36 29.20
CA ASP A 355 8.94 8.62 29.40
C ASP A 355 8.00 9.74 29.81
N ASP A 356 7.20 9.53 30.88
CA ASP A 356 6.26 10.51 31.43
C ASP A 356 5.31 11.16 30.39
N TRP A 357 4.91 10.40 29.37
CA TRP A 357 4.10 10.90 28.25
C TRP A 357 4.79 12.01 27.45
N ALA A 358 6.12 11.96 27.35
CA ALA A 358 6.93 12.78 26.47
C ALA A 358 6.34 12.76 25.06
N ARG A 359 6.24 13.95 24.47
CA ARG A 359 5.53 14.16 23.20
C ARG A 359 6.53 14.40 22.09
N THR A 360 6.37 13.67 21.00
CA THR A 360 7.01 13.97 19.72
C THR A 360 5.93 14.41 18.75
N ILE A 361 6.14 15.55 18.08
CA ILE A 361 5.21 16.06 17.08
C ILE A 361 5.89 16.00 15.72
N THR A 362 5.30 15.26 14.79
CA THR A 362 5.77 15.15 13.41
C THR A 362 4.78 15.84 12.49
N LEU A 363 5.25 16.78 11.69
CA LEU A 363 4.47 17.35 10.59
C LEU A 363 5.07 16.87 9.28
N THR A 364 4.34 16.01 8.58
CA THR A 364 4.72 15.60 7.24
C THR A 364 3.83 16.31 6.22
N CYS A 365 4.41 16.90 5.19
CA CYS A 365 3.67 17.42 4.06
C CYS A 365 4.44 17.22 2.76
N GLY A 366 3.73 17.06 1.65
CA GLY A 366 4.42 16.79 0.39
C GLY A 366 3.50 16.70 -0.80
N ILE A 367 4.13 16.31 -1.91
CA ILE A 367 3.45 16.00 -3.16
C ILE A 367 3.65 14.54 -3.52
N GLU A 368 2.68 14.00 -4.21
CA GLU A 368 2.68 12.62 -4.68
C GLU A 368 2.23 12.57 -6.14
N ALA A 369 3.01 11.88 -6.95
CA ALA A 369 2.74 11.60 -8.35
C ALA A 369 2.48 10.11 -8.55
N ILE A 370 1.44 9.81 -9.33
CA ILE A 370 0.91 8.48 -9.60
C ILE A 370 0.87 8.28 -11.10
N PHE A 371 1.66 7.33 -11.60
CA PHE A 371 1.74 7.01 -13.02
C PHE A 371 1.14 5.63 -13.26
N TRP A 372 -0.17 5.51 -13.08
CA TRP A 372 -0.99 4.38 -13.52
C TRP A 372 -2.47 4.80 -13.62
N GLY A 373 -3.30 4.02 -14.32
CA GLY A 373 -4.74 4.30 -14.46
C GLY A 373 -5.12 5.18 -15.66
N GLY A 374 -4.34 5.13 -16.75
CA GLY A 374 -4.51 6.01 -17.92
C GLY A 374 -5.27 5.42 -19.12
N GLN A 375 -5.98 4.29 -19.02
CA GLN A 375 -6.71 3.76 -20.18
C GLN A 375 -8.11 4.34 -20.38
N ASP A 376 -8.73 4.88 -19.33
CA ASP A 376 -9.99 5.64 -19.44
C ASP A 376 -9.77 7.05 -18.89
N ARG A 377 -9.21 7.94 -19.72
CA ARG A 377 -9.12 9.39 -19.47
C ARG A 377 -10.09 10.16 -20.36
#